data_AF-A0A3B9EBP6-F1
#
_entry.id   AF-A0A3B9EBP6-F1
#
_cell.length_a   1.000
_cell.length_b   1.000
_cell.length_c   1.000
_cell.angle_alpha   90.00
_cell.angle_beta   90.00
_cell.angle_gamma   90.00
#
_symmetry.space_group_name_H-M   'P 1'
#
loop_
_entity.id
_entity.type
_entity.pdbx_description
1 polymer ?
#
loop_
_entity_poly.entity_id
_entity_poly.type
_entity_poly.pdbx_seq_one_letter_code
_entity_poly.pdbx_strand_id
1 'polypeptide(L)'
;MKKVILLMVPALMLAASAMAQCPGGGEKNIRIEKRIERDGHGMMNEGRGMGRGQWWENPVIAKEIGLTEAQAKKIDDMATAQRKETIKMNADLKIAKIELQDLFDEVGNEGAIRKKAAEVSKLQEKIYNARIEHRLAMNKVLTAEQQKKMKSIKPGMMKRAMVKDDCDGCDKK
;
A
#
# COMPACT_ATOMS: atom_id res chain seq x y z
N MET A 1 68.56 43.71 -29.62
CA MET A 1 67.09 43.63 -29.62
C MET A 1 66.67 42.19 -29.31
N LYS A 2 65.65 42.05 -28.44
CA LYS A 2 64.88 40.83 -28.07
C LYS A 2 65.57 39.78 -27.16
N LYS A 3 65.67 40.19 -25.88
CA LYS A 3 65.32 39.52 -24.60
C LYS A 3 65.52 37.99 -24.46
N VAL A 4 66.49 37.69 -23.60
CA VAL A 4 66.84 36.41 -22.96
C VAL A 4 65.76 35.98 -21.97
N ILE A 5 65.50 34.67 -21.95
CA ILE A 5 64.58 33.92 -21.10
C ILE A 5 65.08 33.93 -19.65
N LEU A 6 64.20 34.34 -18.73
CA LEU A 6 64.37 34.12 -17.30
C LEU A 6 62.98 34.09 -16.67
N LEU A 7 62.62 32.98 -16.03
CA LEU A 7 62.16 32.94 -14.63
C LEU A 7 61.56 31.56 -14.30
N MET A 8 62.37 30.80 -13.54
CA MET A 8 61.92 29.80 -12.56
C MET A 8 60.86 30.42 -11.64
N VAL A 9 59.75 29.72 -11.42
CA VAL A 9 58.77 30.04 -10.37
C VAL A 9 58.48 28.74 -9.59
N PRO A 10 58.41 28.82 -8.24
CA PRO A 10 58.87 27.77 -7.35
C PRO A 10 57.75 26.82 -6.89
N ALA A 11 58.18 25.63 -6.47
CA ALA A 11 57.38 24.67 -5.73
C ALA A 11 56.89 25.29 -4.41
N LEU A 12 55.58 25.48 -4.27
CA LEU A 12 54.94 25.83 -3.01
C LEU A 12 54.25 24.58 -2.44
N MET A 13 54.83 24.05 -1.37
CA MET A 13 54.20 23.05 -0.50
C MET A 13 52.96 23.64 0.18
N LEU A 14 51.84 22.91 0.15
CA LEU A 14 50.73 23.10 1.07
C LEU A 14 50.57 21.84 1.93
N ALA A 15 50.41 22.12 3.23
CA ALA A 15 50.55 21.23 4.36
C ALA A 15 49.42 20.20 4.50
N ALA A 16 49.76 19.10 5.20
CA ALA A 16 48.89 18.04 5.64
C ALA A 16 48.06 18.43 6.89
N SER A 17 46.78 18.07 6.90
CA SER A 17 45.92 17.62 8.03
C SER A 17 44.47 17.56 7.50
N ALA A 18 43.58 16.61 7.79
CA ALA A 18 43.55 15.49 8.71
C ALA A 18 42.47 14.47 8.24
N MET A 19 42.67 13.20 8.62
CA MET A 19 41.67 12.20 9.00
C MET A 19 40.29 12.22 8.30
N ALA A 20 40.11 11.29 7.36
CA ALA A 20 38.85 10.54 7.27
C ALA A 20 39.14 9.14 6.71
N GLN A 21 39.44 8.21 7.61
CA GLN A 21 39.27 6.79 7.33
C GLN A 21 37.78 6.51 7.13
N CYS A 22 37.37 6.11 5.93
CA CYS A 22 36.37 5.06 5.77
C CYS A 22 36.43 4.50 4.34
N PRO A 23 36.82 3.23 4.16
CA PRO A 23 36.58 2.52 2.93
C PRO A 23 35.10 2.08 2.90
N GLY A 24 34.22 2.93 2.39
CA GLY A 24 32.94 2.47 1.84
C GLY A 24 33.21 2.11 0.37
N GLY A 25 33.11 0.87 -0.08
CA GLY A 25 32.04 -0.07 0.18
C GLY A 25 31.19 -0.18 -1.09
N GLY A 26 31.54 -1.11 -1.97
CA GLY A 26 30.62 -1.69 -2.95
C GLY A 26 30.22 -0.80 -4.13
N GLU A 27 31.08 -0.77 -5.14
CA GLU A 27 30.75 -0.35 -6.50
C GLU A 27 29.75 -1.33 -7.15
N LYS A 28 28.44 -1.10 -6.99
CA LYS A 28 27.38 -1.71 -7.82
C LYS A 28 26.16 -0.79 -7.95
N ASN A 29 26.25 0.17 -8.87
CA ASN A 29 25.11 0.75 -9.61
C ASN A 29 25.72 1.09 -10.97
N ILE A 30 25.29 0.52 -12.09
CA ILE A 30 24.01 0.81 -12.72
C ILE A 30 23.46 -0.48 -13.35
N ARG A 31 22.40 -1.05 -12.77
CA ARG A 31 21.47 -1.95 -13.49
C ARG A 31 20.13 -1.24 -13.61
N ILE A 32 20.09 -0.20 -14.43
CA ILE A 32 18.84 0.36 -14.96
C ILE A 32 18.50 -0.49 -16.18
N GLU A 33 18.09 -1.73 -15.95
CA GLU A 33 17.45 -2.61 -16.95
C GLU A 33 17.06 -3.92 -16.25
N LYS A 34 16.00 -3.83 -15.45
CA LYS A 34 15.01 -4.87 -15.12
C LYS A 34 14.11 -4.35 -14.00
N ARG A 35 13.27 -3.38 -14.36
CA ARG A 35 12.09 -2.99 -13.56
C ARG A 35 10.91 -2.66 -14.47
N ILE A 36 10.82 -3.37 -15.59
CA ILE A 36 9.64 -3.41 -16.46
C ILE A 36 9.41 -4.90 -16.70
N GLU A 37 8.84 -5.57 -15.69
CA GLU A 37 8.36 -6.97 -15.68
C GLU A 37 7.89 -7.31 -14.25
N ARG A 38 7.09 -6.42 -13.66
CA ARG A 38 6.32 -6.73 -12.44
C ARG A 38 4.87 -6.29 -12.61
N ASP A 39 4.33 -6.51 -13.81
CA ASP A 39 2.91 -6.36 -14.11
C ASP A 39 2.17 -7.72 -14.16
N GLY A 40 2.85 -8.81 -13.79
CA GLY A 40 2.25 -10.10 -13.50
C GLY A 40 2.53 -10.47 -12.05
N HIS A 41 1.48 -10.55 -11.23
CA HIS A 41 1.53 -11.03 -9.83
C HIS A 41 2.14 -10.04 -8.83
N GLY A 42 1.49 -8.88 -8.71
CA GLY A 42 1.20 -8.43 -7.35
C GLY A 42 0.34 -9.49 -6.69
N MET A 43 0.95 -10.49 -6.06
CA MET A 43 0.34 -11.26 -4.98
C MET A 43 0.05 -10.27 -3.85
N MET A 44 -0.90 -9.37 -4.09
CA MET A 44 -1.54 -8.49 -3.13
C MET A 44 -2.42 -9.38 -2.26
N ASN A 45 -1.83 -10.37 -1.59
CA ASN A 45 -2.46 -10.95 -0.41
C ASN A 45 -3.91 -11.42 -0.66
N GLU A 46 -4.25 -11.83 -1.88
CA GLU A 46 -5.60 -12.30 -2.25
C GLU A 46 -5.88 -13.69 -1.64
N GLY A 47 -4.88 -14.27 -0.95
CA GLY A 47 -4.98 -15.46 -0.10
C GLY A 47 -4.90 -15.23 1.41
N ARG A 48 -4.79 -13.99 1.94
CA ARG A 48 -5.05 -13.70 3.38
C ARG A 48 -6.25 -12.76 3.56
N GLY A 49 -7.33 -13.07 2.85
CA GLY A 49 -8.58 -12.32 2.87
C GLY A 49 -9.83 -13.14 3.21
N MET A 50 -9.70 -14.44 3.48
CA MET A 50 -10.83 -15.32 3.83
C MET A 50 -10.73 -15.88 5.26
N GLY A 51 -10.23 -15.07 6.21
CA GLY A 51 -10.10 -15.49 7.60
C GLY A 51 -9.46 -14.46 8.53
N ARG A 52 -9.65 -13.16 8.28
CA ARG A 52 -9.34 -12.13 9.28
C ARG A 52 -10.65 -11.66 9.85
N GLY A 53 -11.07 -12.29 10.95
CA GLY A 53 -12.33 -12.01 11.64
C GLY A 53 -12.61 -10.52 11.64
N GLN A 54 -13.75 -10.12 11.08
CA GLN A 54 -14.07 -8.72 10.96
C GLN A 54 -14.08 -8.13 12.37
N TRP A 55 -13.59 -6.90 12.57
CA TRP A 55 -13.39 -6.42 13.95
C TRP A 55 -14.71 -6.36 14.74
N TRP A 56 -15.85 -6.23 14.05
CA TRP A 56 -17.19 -6.26 14.63
C TRP A 56 -17.70 -7.66 14.98
N GLU A 57 -17.09 -8.72 14.44
CA GLU A 57 -17.35 -10.12 14.80
C GLU A 57 -16.47 -10.57 15.97
N ASN A 58 -15.43 -9.80 16.30
CA ASN A 58 -14.55 -10.12 17.41
C ASN A 58 -15.27 -9.85 18.74
N PRO A 59 -15.56 -10.87 19.57
CA PRO A 59 -16.37 -10.71 20.78
C PRO A 59 -15.68 -9.83 21.83
N VAL A 60 -14.35 -9.81 21.86
CA VAL A 60 -13.58 -8.94 22.78
C VAL A 60 -13.76 -7.47 22.39
N ILE A 61 -13.66 -7.16 21.10
CA ILE A 61 -13.78 -5.79 20.59
C ILE A 61 -15.23 -5.31 20.68
N ALA A 62 -16.18 -6.15 20.27
CA ALA A 62 -17.60 -5.87 20.34
C ALA A 62 -18.03 -5.56 21.78
N LYS A 63 -17.57 -6.36 22.76
CA LYS A 63 -17.83 -6.10 24.18
C LYS A 63 -17.17 -4.82 24.69
N GLU A 64 -15.91 -4.58 24.34
CA GLU A 64 -15.14 -3.41 24.81
C GLU A 64 -15.81 -2.09 24.43
N ILE A 65 -16.27 -2.00 23.18
CA ILE A 65 -16.95 -0.78 22.71
C ILE A 65 -18.44 -0.78 23.05
N GLY A 66 -19.02 -1.93 23.42
CA GLY A 66 -20.46 -2.09 23.66
C GLY A 66 -21.25 -2.08 22.35
N LEU A 67 -20.80 -2.82 21.34
CA LEU A 67 -21.47 -2.97 20.05
C LEU A 67 -22.72 -3.84 20.19
N THR A 68 -23.87 -3.35 19.74
CA THR A 68 -25.10 -4.15 19.74
C THR A 68 -25.11 -5.13 18.56
N GLU A 69 -25.87 -6.22 18.68
CA GLU A 69 -26.07 -7.17 17.60
C GLU A 69 -26.65 -6.51 16.33
N ALA A 70 -27.61 -5.60 16.51
CA ALA A 70 -28.18 -4.83 15.41
C ALA A 70 -27.14 -3.95 14.70
N GLN A 71 -26.22 -3.32 15.44
CA GLN A 71 -25.11 -2.55 14.87
C GLN A 71 -24.12 -3.47 14.14
N ALA A 72 -23.74 -4.60 14.75
CA ALA A 72 -22.83 -5.57 14.15
C ALA A 72 -23.38 -6.12 12.82
N LYS A 73 -24.66 -6.52 12.81
CA LYS A 73 -25.35 -6.98 11.59
C LYS A 73 -25.38 -5.91 10.51
N LYS A 74 -25.71 -4.65 10.87
CA LYS A 74 -25.72 -3.55 9.92
C LYS A 74 -24.34 -3.30 9.30
N ILE A 75 -23.28 -3.35 10.11
CA ILE A 75 -21.90 -3.21 9.64
C ILE A 75 -21.54 -4.37 8.69
N ASP A 76 -21.91 -5.61 9.03
CA ASP A 76 -21.65 -6.76 8.18
C ASP A 76 -22.37 -6.70 6.83
N ASP A 77 -23.66 -6.35 6.83
CA ASP A 77 -24.45 -6.18 5.60
C ASP A 77 -23.80 -5.12 4.69
N MET A 78 -23.38 -3.98 5.28
CA MET A 78 -22.68 -2.91 4.55
C MET A 78 -21.33 -3.37 3.99
N ALA A 79 -20.54 -4.10 4.79
CA ALA A 79 -19.23 -4.60 4.36
C ALA A 79 -19.36 -5.64 3.25
N THR A 80 -20.37 -6.51 3.32
CA THR A 80 -20.70 -7.49 2.28
C THR A 80 -21.11 -6.80 0.99
N ALA A 81 -21.98 -5.80 1.05
CA ALA A 81 -22.35 -5.01 -0.12
C ALA A 81 -21.12 -4.31 -0.74
N GLN A 82 -20.29 -3.68 0.09
CA GLN A 82 -19.08 -3.02 -0.39
C GLN A 82 -18.09 -3.98 -1.04
N ARG A 83 -17.91 -5.19 -0.48
CA ARG A 83 -17.04 -6.23 -1.07
C ARG A 83 -17.49 -6.57 -2.49
N LYS A 84 -18.79 -6.80 -2.69
CA LYS A 84 -19.37 -7.08 -4.02
C LYS A 84 -19.09 -5.94 -5.01
N GLU A 85 -19.34 -4.70 -4.60
CA GLU A 85 -19.11 -3.54 -5.46
C GLU A 85 -17.62 -3.30 -5.76
N THR A 86 -16.75 -3.52 -4.77
CA THR A 86 -15.29 -3.40 -4.97
C THR A 86 -14.76 -4.43 -5.96
N ILE A 87 -15.30 -5.66 -5.96
CA ILE A 87 -14.94 -6.71 -6.94
C ILE A 87 -15.27 -6.22 -8.36
N LYS A 88 -16.48 -5.69 -8.58
CA LYS A 88 -16.89 -5.17 -9.89
C LYS A 88 -15.98 -4.02 -10.35
N MET A 89 -15.75 -3.03 -9.49
CA MET A 89 -14.89 -1.89 -9.84
C MET A 89 -13.44 -2.30 -10.13
N ASN A 90 -12.90 -3.28 -9.41
CA ASN A 90 -11.57 -3.82 -9.68
C ASN A 90 -11.54 -4.59 -11.01
N ALA A 91 -12.61 -5.30 -11.37
CA ALA A 91 -12.72 -5.96 -12.67
C ALA A 91 -12.70 -4.92 -13.80
N ASP A 92 -13.50 -3.85 -13.70
CA ASP A 92 -13.52 -2.74 -14.67
C ASP A 92 -12.13 -2.09 -14.80
N LEU A 93 -11.47 -1.82 -13.67
CA LEU A 93 -10.11 -1.28 -13.67
C LEU A 93 -9.10 -2.22 -14.35
N LYS A 94 -9.23 -3.53 -14.13
CA LYS A 94 -8.34 -4.52 -14.74
C LYS A 94 -8.54 -4.58 -16.25
N ILE A 95 -9.79 -4.58 -16.71
CA ILE A 95 -10.14 -4.54 -18.14
C ILE A 95 -9.54 -3.28 -18.78
N ALA A 96 -9.79 -2.09 -18.22
CA ALA A 96 -9.29 -0.84 -18.77
C ALA A 96 -7.75 -0.76 -18.84
N LYS A 97 -7.05 -1.43 -17.92
CA LYS A 97 -5.58 -1.54 -17.95
C LYS A 97 -5.08 -2.47 -19.05
N ILE A 98 -5.76 -3.59 -19.29
CA ILE A 98 -5.45 -4.50 -20.41
C ILE A 98 -5.64 -3.75 -21.72
N GLU A 99 -6.77 -3.08 -21.90
CA GLU A 99 -7.04 -2.27 -23.09
C GLU A 99 -6.02 -1.13 -23.28
N LEU A 100 -5.53 -0.53 -22.19
CA LEU A 100 -4.45 0.46 -22.27
C LEU A 100 -3.15 -0.17 -22.76
N GLN A 101 -2.83 -1.38 -22.29
CA GLN A 101 -1.64 -2.11 -22.70
C GLN A 101 -1.73 -2.52 -24.18
N ASP A 102 -2.87 -3.03 -24.62
CA ASP A 102 -3.10 -3.40 -26.03
C ASP A 102 -2.87 -2.19 -26.97
N LEU A 103 -3.31 -0.99 -26.54
CA LEU A 103 -3.06 0.25 -27.30
C LEU A 103 -1.57 0.62 -27.43
N PHE A 104 -0.71 0.18 -26.51
CA PHE A 104 0.74 0.38 -26.62
C PHE A 104 1.42 -0.68 -27.49
N ASP A 105 0.86 -1.89 -27.52
CA ASP A 105 1.38 -3.02 -28.31
C ASP A 105 1.01 -2.87 -29.81
N GLU A 106 -0.11 -2.24 -30.11
CA GLU A 106 -0.44 -1.74 -31.45
C GLU A 106 0.37 -0.48 -31.79
N VAL A 107 0.41 -0.04 -33.07
CA VAL A 107 0.93 1.30 -33.44
C VAL A 107 -0.08 2.35 -32.95
N GLY A 108 -0.14 2.51 -31.63
CA GLY A 108 -1.19 3.22 -30.92
C GLY A 108 -1.19 4.70 -31.25
N ASN A 109 -2.37 5.23 -31.56
CA ASN A 109 -2.57 6.66 -31.63
C ASN A 109 -2.42 7.26 -30.21
N GLU A 110 -1.51 8.22 -30.05
CA GLU A 110 -1.25 8.92 -28.78
C GLU A 110 -2.54 9.43 -28.10
N GLY A 111 -3.50 9.94 -28.88
CA GLY A 111 -4.78 10.40 -28.36
C GLY A 111 -5.63 9.29 -27.74
N ALA A 112 -5.63 8.09 -28.33
CA ALA A 112 -6.33 6.92 -27.79
C ALA A 112 -5.70 6.44 -26.49
N ILE A 113 -4.36 6.37 -26.45
CA ILE A 113 -3.59 6.02 -25.25
C ILE A 113 -3.90 6.99 -24.11
N ARG A 114 -3.81 8.31 -24.36
CA ARG A 114 -4.10 9.34 -23.34
C ARG A 114 -5.54 9.27 -22.84
N LYS A 115 -6.51 9.02 -23.73
CA LYS A 115 -7.92 8.86 -23.35
C LYS A 115 -8.12 7.64 -22.44
N LYS A 116 -7.53 6.49 -22.79
CA LYS A 116 -7.65 5.27 -21.99
C LYS A 116 -6.89 5.39 -20.65
N ALA A 117 -5.75 6.06 -20.62
CA ALA A 117 -5.04 6.36 -19.37
C ALA A 117 -5.85 7.28 -18.42
N ALA A 118 -6.60 8.25 -18.96
CA ALA A 118 -7.51 9.08 -18.17
C ALA A 118 -8.67 8.25 -17.59
N GLU A 119 -9.20 7.29 -18.35
CA GLU A 119 -10.22 6.35 -17.86
C GLU A 119 -9.71 5.48 -16.71
N VAL A 120 -8.50 4.91 -16.84
CA VAL A 120 -7.85 4.15 -15.76
C VAL A 120 -7.71 5.01 -14.50
N SER A 121 -7.23 6.25 -14.63
CA SER A 121 -7.10 7.19 -13.51
C SER A 121 -8.45 7.45 -12.81
N LYS A 122 -9.52 7.65 -13.60
CA LYS A 122 -10.87 7.87 -13.07
C LYS A 122 -11.42 6.64 -12.33
N LEU A 123 -11.15 5.44 -12.82
CA LEU A 123 -11.56 4.19 -12.14
C LEU A 123 -10.81 4.01 -10.81
N GLN A 124 -9.52 4.35 -10.76
CA GLN A 124 -8.75 4.33 -9.52
C GLN A 124 -9.30 5.33 -8.49
N GLU A 125 -9.62 6.55 -8.93
CA GLU A 125 -10.25 7.57 -8.09
C GLU A 125 -11.59 7.07 -7.54
N LYS A 126 -12.45 6.50 -8.40
CA LYS A 126 -13.74 5.92 -7.99
C LYS A 126 -13.58 4.87 -6.90
N ILE A 127 -12.61 3.96 -7.05
CA ILE A 127 -12.31 2.93 -6.04
C ILE A 127 -11.84 3.57 -4.72
N TYR A 128 -10.97 4.58 -4.79
CA TYR A 128 -10.48 5.28 -3.61
C TYR A 128 -11.62 5.97 -2.85
N ASN A 129 -12.45 6.74 -3.55
CA ASN A 129 -13.59 7.43 -2.99
C ASN A 129 -14.61 6.44 -2.40
N ALA A 130 -14.91 5.34 -3.10
CA ALA A 130 -15.81 4.30 -2.57
C ALA A 130 -15.30 3.70 -1.25
N ARG A 131 -13.98 3.53 -1.09
CA ARG A 131 -13.39 3.06 0.19
C ARG A 131 -13.50 4.10 1.31
N ILE A 132 -13.34 5.38 0.99
CA ILE A 132 -13.54 6.47 1.97
C ILE A 132 -14.99 6.50 2.43
N GLU A 133 -15.93 6.56 1.47
CA GLU A 133 -17.35 6.63 1.77
C GLU A 133 -17.82 5.43 2.59
N HIS A 134 -17.34 4.23 2.27
CA HIS A 134 -17.64 3.05 3.07
C HIS A 134 -17.15 3.18 4.52
N ARG A 135 -15.90 3.63 4.74
CA ARG A 135 -15.36 3.84 6.09
C ARG A 135 -16.16 4.91 6.86
N LEU A 136 -16.51 6.01 6.20
CA LEU A 136 -17.34 7.06 6.79
C LEU A 136 -18.72 6.53 7.16
N ALA A 137 -19.34 5.72 6.29
CA ALA A 137 -20.64 5.12 6.54
C ALA A 137 -20.61 4.13 7.71
N MET A 138 -19.58 3.27 7.80
CA MET A 138 -19.41 2.37 8.94
C MET A 138 -19.25 3.14 10.25
N ASN A 139 -18.44 4.21 10.27
CA ASN A 139 -18.24 5.04 11.46
C ASN A 139 -19.56 5.67 11.95
N LYS A 140 -20.46 6.04 11.03
CA LYS A 140 -21.80 6.59 11.36
C LYS A 140 -22.73 5.58 12.03
N VAL A 141 -22.46 4.28 11.95
CA VAL A 141 -23.24 3.25 12.67
C VAL A 141 -22.92 3.27 14.17
N LEU A 142 -21.71 3.70 14.54
CA LEU A 142 -21.25 3.78 15.92
C LEU A 142 -21.65 5.11 16.56
N THR A 143 -21.96 5.09 17.86
CA THR A 143 -22.13 6.30 18.67
C THR A 143 -20.81 7.03 18.86
N ALA A 144 -20.84 8.31 19.21
CA ALA A 144 -19.62 9.09 19.48
C ALA A 144 -18.75 8.46 20.59
N GLU A 145 -19.38 7.88 21.61
CA GLU A 145 -18.69 7.15 22.69
C GLU A 145 -18.02 5.87 22.18
N GLN A 146 -18.74 5.07 21.37
CA GLN A 146 -18.20 3.87 20.74
C GLN A 146 -17.02 4.20 19.82
N GLN A 147 -17.10 5.29 19.06
CA GLN A 147 -16.00 5.76 18.22
C GLN A 147 -14.78 6.17 19.05
N LYS A 148 -14.97 6.83 20.19
CA LYS A 148 -13.88 7.19 21.10
C LYS A 148 -13.22 5.93 21.69
N LYS A 149 -14.02 4.95 22.12
CA LYS A 149 -13.51 3.65 22.60
C LYS A 149 -12.73 2.92 21.52
N MET A 150 -13.24 2.90 20.28
CA MET A 150 -12.58 2.30 19.13
C MET A 150 -11.17 2.89 18.89
N LYS A 151 -11.01 4.21 19.01
CA LYS A 151 -9.70 4.88 18.88
C LYS A 151 -8.71 4.51 19.99
N SER A 152 -9.21 4.14 21.17
CA SER A 152 -8.37 3.73 22.31
C SER A 152 -7.98 2.24 22.32
N ILE A 153 -8.51 1.44 21.39
CA ILE A 153 -8.15 0.02 21.28
C ILE A 153 -6.69 -0.09 20.85
N LYS A 154 -5.84 -0.60 21.73
CA LYS A 154 -4.42 -0.82 21.44
C LYS A 154 -4.27 -1.94 20.38
N PRO A 155 -3.29 -1.84 19.45
CA PRO A 155 -3.03 -2.87 18.45
C PRO A 155 -2.84 -4.30 19.01
N GLY A 156 -2.31 -4.41 20.25
CA GLY A 156 -2.15 -5.69 20.94
C GLY A 156 -3.46 -6.39 21.32
N MET A 157 -4.57 -5.66 21.47
CA MET A 157 -5.89 -6.20 21.77
C MET A 157 -6.51 -6.89 20.54
N MET A 158 -6.27 -6.35 19.34
CA MET A 158 -6.69 -6.99 18.09
C MET A 158 -5.97 -8.32 17.84
N LYS A 159 -4.70 -8.44 18.27
CA LYS A 159 -3.90 -9.65 18.06
C LYS A 159 -4.28 -10.80 19.03
N ARG A 160 -4.80 -10.46 20.22
CA ARG A 160 -5.04 -11.41 21.33
C ARG A 160 -6.29 -12.30 21.13
N ALA A 161 -7.17 -11.94 20.19
CA ALA A 161 -8.34 -12.74 19.82
C ALA A 161 -8.04 -13.80 18.75
N MET A 162 -6.94 -13.67 17.99
CA MET A 162 -6.56 -14.62 16.94
C MET A 162 -5.78 -15.85 17.47
N VAL A 163 -5.56 -15.95 18.79
CA VAL A 163 -4.66 -16.96 19.39
C VAL A 163 -5.43 -18.03 20.19
N LYS A 164 -6.76 -17.90 20.34
CA LYS A 164 -7.53 -18.84 21.19
C LYS A 164 -8.16 -20.02 20.46
N ASP A 165 -8.26 -20.01 19.15
CA ASP A 165 -9.00 -21.06 18.42
C ASP A 165 -8.12 -22.20 17.88
N ASP A 166 -6.79 -22.13 18.04
CA ASP A 166 -5.85 -23.10 17.45
C ASP A 166 -5.28 -24.13 18.45
N CYS A 167 -5.66 -24.12 19.74
CA CYS A 167 -5.04 -25.01 20.75
C CYS A 167 -6.00 -26.01 21.44
N ASP A 168 -7.31 -26.02 21.18
CA ASP A 168 -8.24 -26.90 21.91
C ASP A 168 -8.43 -28.29 21.26
N GLY A 169 -7.57 -28.67 20.31
CA GLY A 169 -7.72 -29.92 19.52
C GLY A 169 -6.69 -31.03 19.77
N CYS A 170 -5.60 -30.80 20.50
CA CYS A 170 -4.46 -31.75 20.49
C CYS A 170 -4.33 -32.68 21.71
N ASP A 171 -5.12 -32.54 22.78
CA ASP A 171 -4.95 -33.37 24.00
C ASP A 171 -6.18 -34.22 24.34
N LYS A 172 -6.74 -34.93 23.35
CA LYS A 172 -7.67 -36.04 23.61
C LYS A 172 -7.45 -37.20 22.65
N LYS A 173 -6.44 -38.03 22.93
CA LYS A 173 -6.48 -39.49 22.78
C LYS A 173 -5.28 -40.13 23.47
#